data_AF-A0A401P4S2-F1
#
_entry.id   AF-A0A401P4S2-F1
#
_cell.length_a   1.000
_cell.length_b   1.000
_cell.length_c   1.000
_cell.angle_alpha   90.00
_cell.angle_beta   90.00
_cell.angle_gamma   90.00
#
_symmetry.space_group_name_H-M   'P 1'
#
loop_
_entity.id
_entity.type
_entity.pdbx_description
1 polymer ?
#
loop_
_entity_poly.entity_id
_entity_poly.type
_entity_poly.pdbx_seq_one_letter_code
_entity_poly.pdbx_strand_id
1 'polypeptide(L)'
;MALNCVRLLGSWSRSRVRAAVSALSSAARYQSSQSSVIQPRKEAITSLSKPPWSEVELPDPAEEAKHHIEVVQNVKTLISTGAYGRLFAVVHFASRQWKVTSEDLILIENHIEADCGDRIRLEKVLLVGGGDFTLIGRPLLGRDLVRVEATVIEKTESWPKIHFRFKRRKRYRRTRINVQPQTVLRINTIEIAPALA
;
A
#
# COMPACT_ATOMS: atom_id res chain seq x y z
N MET A 1 -25.36 0.61 -52.15
CA MET A 1 -25.05 -0.17 -53.37
C MET A 1 -23.73 -0.86 -53.12
N ALA A 2 -23.51 -2.17 -53.13
CA ALA A 2 -24.27 -3.33 -53.55
C ALA A 2 -23.71 -4.55 -52.77
N LEU A 3 -24.57 -5.43 -52.25
CA LEU A 3 -24.71 -6.85 -52.66
C LEU A 3 -23.53 -7.76 -52.27
N ASN A 4 -23.73 -8.59 -51.24
CA ASN A 4 -24.04 -10.04 -51.35
C ASN A 4 -22.84 -10.91 -51.73
N CYS A 5 -22.60 -12.01 -51.01
CA CYS A 5 -23.15 -13.31 -51.44
C CYS A 5 -22.70 -14.46 -50.51
N VAL A 6 -23.69 -15.24 -50.08
CA VAL A 6 -23.59 -16.54 -49.40
C VAL A 6 -23.36 -17.65 -50.44
N ARG A 7 -22.54 -18.66 -50.14
CA ARG A 7 -22.57 -20.00 -50.76
C ARG A 7 -22.22 -21.03 -49.68
N LEU A 8 -23.15 -21.84 -49.20
CA LEU A 8 -23.79 -23.04 -49.77
C LEU A 8 -23.07 -24.35 -49.42
N LEU A 9 -23.91 -25.21 -48.81
CA LEU A 9 -23.78 -26.61 -48.41
C LEU A 9 -23.15 -27.55 -49.45
N GLY A 10 -22.50 -28.60 -48.93
CA GLY A 10 -22.17 -29.80 -49.69
C GLY A 10 -22.19 -31.03 -48.78
N SER A 11 -23.30 -31.75 -48.77
CA SER A 11 -23.44 -33.08 -48.18
C SER A 11 -22.75 -34.12 -49.05
N TRP A 12 -22.07 -35.10 -48.43
CA TRP A 12 -21.67 -36.31 -49.13
C TRP A 12 -22.18 -37.55 -48.41
N SER A 13 -23.09 -38.26 -49.07
CA SER A 13 -23.49 -39.61 -48.74
C SER A 13 -22.58 -40.59 -49.47
N ARG A 14 -22.17 -41.67 -48.79
CA ARG A 14 -21.82 -42.91 -49.46
C ARG A 14 -22.16 -44.10 -48.57
N SER A 15 -22.92 -44.99 -49.17
CA SER A 15 -23.46 -46.22 -48.61
C SER A 15 -22.41 -47.31 -48.46
N ARG A 16 -22.37 -47.86 -47.24
CA ARG A 16 -22.38 -49.29 -46.85
C ARG A 16 -21.73 -50.33 -47.80
N VAL A 17 -20.70 -51.01 -47.29
CA VAL A 17 -20.45 -52.44 -47.56
C VAL A 17 -20.26 -53.14 -46.21
N ARG A 18 -20.99 -54.25 -46.00
CA ARG A 18 -20.92 -55.13 -44.83
C ARG A 18 -19.73 -56.08 -44.99
N ALA A 19 -18.91 -56.21 -43.96
CA ALA A 19 -18.07 -57.38 -43.73
C ALA A 19 -18.29 -57.84 -42.29
N ALA A 20 -18.80 -59.05 -42.15
CA ALA A 20 -18.91 -59.75 -40.89
C ALA A 20 -17.54 -60.37 -40.57
N VAL A 21 -16.97 -60.04 -39.42
CA VAL A 21 -15.85 -60.81 -38.84
C VAL A 21 -16.11 -61.00 -37.35
N SER A 22 -16.09 -62.29 -37.00
CA SER A 22 -16.22 -62.96 -35.71
C SER A 22 -15.94 -62.15 -34.44
N ALA A 23 -16.85 -62.34 -33.48
CA ALA A 23 -16.67 -62.03 -32.07
C ALA A 23 -15.46 -62.78 -31.48
N LEU A 24 -14.46 -62.02 -31.05
CA LEU A 24 -13.57 -62.41 -29.96
C LEU A 24 -13.70 -61.33 -28.89
N SER A 25 -14.38 -61.69 -27.81
CA SER A 25 -14.53 -60.90 -26.60
C SER A 25 -13.15 -60.64 -25.99
N SER A 26 -12.50 -59.57 -26.42
CA SER A 26 -11.43 -58.95 -25.68
C SER A 26 -12.09 -58.20 -24.53
N ALA A 27 -12.12 -58.84 -23.36
CA ALA A 27 -12.35 -58.16 -22.11
C ALA A 27 -11.23 -57.12 -21.94
N ALA A 28 -11.43 -55.94 -22.53
CA ALA A 28 -10.69 -54.76 -22.17
C ALA A 28 -11.01 -54.52 -20.70
N ARG A 29 -10.09 -54.97 -19.83
CA ARG A 29 -10.03 -54.47 -18.47
C ARG A 29 -9.83 -52.97 -18.61
N TYR A 30 -10.93 -52.23 -18.55
CA TYR A 30 -10.93 -50.85 -18.08
C TYR A 30 -10.35 -50.94 -16.67
N GLN A 31 -9.03 -50.86 -16.57
CA GLN A 31 -8.40 -50.48 -15.32
C GLN A 31 -8.88 -49.06 -15.11
N SER A 32 -9.92 -48.91 -14.30
CA SER A 32 -10.22 -47.67 -13.64
C SER A 32 -8.91 -47.19 -13.03
N SER A 33 -8.32 -46.16 -13.63
CA SER A 33 -7.24 -45.41 -13.02
C SER A 33 -7.85 -44.72 -11.81
N GLN A 34 -8.01 -45.48 -10.72
CA GLN A 34 -8.13 -44.91 -9.39
C GLN A 34 -6.83 -44.12 -9.24
N SER A 35 -6.92 -42.80 -9.32
CA SER A 35 -5.87 -41.92 -8.84
C SER A 35 -5.66 -42.28 -7.38
N SER A 36 -4.67 -43.13 -7.09
CA SER A 36 -4.24 -43.36 -5.73
C SER A 36 -3.78 -42.00 -5.24
N VAL A 37 -4.50 -41.46 -4.25
CA VAL A 37 -4.05 -40.30 -3.50
C VAL A 37 -2.71 -40.70 -2.91
N ILE A 38 -1.62 -40.22 -3.50
CA ILE A 38 -0.28 -40.39 -2.94
C ILE A 38 -0.32 -39.65 -1.62
N GLN A 39 -0.46 -40.38 -0.52
CA GLN A 39 -0.39 -39.76 0.79
C GLN A 39 1.02 -39.18 0.95
N PRO A 40 1.14 -37.94 1.44
CA PRO A 40 2.44 -37.33 1.62
C PRO A 40 3.31 -38.23 2.50
N ARG A 41 4.56 -38.44 2.06
CA ARG A 41 5.53 -39.27 2.76
C ARG A 41 5.68 -38.69 4.17
N LYS A 42 5.33 -39.47 5.20
CA LYS A 42 5.52 -39.05 6.59
C LYS A 42 7.03 -39.06 6.89
N GLU A 43 7.65 -37.90 6.78
CA GLU A 43 9.09 -37.75 7.01
C GLU A 43 9.41 -37.88 8.50
N ALA A 44 10.56 -38.49 8.81
CA ALA A 44 11.03 -38.61 10.17
C ALA A 44 11.34 -37.21 10.73
N ILE A 45 10.89 -36.93 11.95
CA ILE A 45 11.14 -35.66 12.61
C ILE A 45 12.63 -35.61 12.99
N THR A 46 13.39 -34.84 12.23
CA THR A 46 14.81 -34.52 12.45
C THR A 46 15.00 -33.02 12.63
N SER A 47 16.19 -32.59 13.05
CA SER A 47 16.56 -31.19 13.20
C SER A 47 16.44 -30.36 11.92
N LEU A 48 16.37 -31.00 10.74
CA LEU A 48 16.24 -30.35 9.43
C LEU A 48 14.92 -30.69 8.72
N SER A 49 14.06 -31.52 9.33
CA SER A 49 12.79 -31.97 8.71
C SER A 49 11.72 -30.89 8.66
N LYS A 50 11.77 -29.95 9.60
CA LYS A 50 10.90 -28.78 9.64
C LYS A 50 11.78 -27.54 9.75
N PRO A 51 11.34 -26.42 9.16
CA PRO A 51 12.01 -25.17 9.43
C PRO A 51 12.02 -24.89 10.95
N PRO A 52 13.01 -24.11 11.44
CA PRO A 52 13.13 -23.80 12.87
C PRO A 52 11.99 -22.91 13.40
N TRP A 53 11.14 -22.35 12.54
CA TRP A 53 9.96 -21.58 12.91
C TRP A 53 8.71 -22.46 12.99
N SER A 54 7.79 -22.10 13.89
CA SER A 54 6.48 -22.73 14.01
C SER A 54 5.63 -22.48 12.77
N GLU A 55 4.91 -23.50 12.34
CA GLU A 55 3.85 -23.37 11.34
C GLU A 55 2.67 -22.62 11.98
N VAL A 56 2.24 -21.53 11.36
CA VAL A 56 1.14 -20.68 11.83
C VAL A 56 -0.02 -20.84 10.86
N GLU A 57 -1.17 -21.28 11.36
CA GLU A 57 -2.41 -21.34 10.59
C GLU A 57 -3.10 -19.98 10.63
N LEU A 58 -3.53 -19.49 9.46
CA LEU A 58 -4.29 -18.25 9.36
C LEU A 58 -5.77 -18.52 9.64
N PRO A 59 -6.50 -17.58 10.27
CA PRO A 59 -7.94 -17.69 10.46
C PRO A 59 -8.72 -17.76 9.12
N ASP A 60 -9.98 -18.20 9.20
CA ASP A 60 -10.88 -18.20 8.04
C ASP A 60 -11.20 -16.75 7.60
N PRO A 61 -11.06 -16.38 6.31
CA PRO A 61 -11.33 -15.03 5.82
C PRO A 61 -12.72 -14.48 6.18
N ALA A 62 -13.74 -15.34 6.32
CA ALA A 62 -15.08 -14.90 6.68
C ALA A 62 -15.18 -14.42 8.14
N GLU A 63 -14.43 -15.04 9.05
CA GLU A 63 -14.36 -14.64 10.46
C GLU A 63 -13.51 -13.38 10.62
N GLU A 64 -12.38 -13.29 9.91
CA GLU A 64 -11.53 -12.09 9.88
C GLU A 64 -12.30 -10.87 9.39
N ALA A 65 -13.11 -11.01 8.34
CA ALA A 65 -13.91 -9.91 7.81
C ALA A 65 -14.90 -9.36 8.85
N LYS A 66 -15.55 -10.23 9.63
CA LYS A 66 -16.46 -9.83 10.71
C LYS A 66 -15.70 -9.09 11.81
N HIS A 67 -14.56 -9.63 12.22
CA HIS A 67 -13.72 -9.03 13.24
C HIS A 67 -13.20 -7.64 12.83
N HIS A 68 -12.76 -7.48 11.57
CA HIS A 68 -12.35 -6.19 11.04
C HIS A 68 -13.48 -5.15 11.06
N ILE A 69 -14.70 -5.54 10.69
CA ILE A 69 -15.87 -4.65 10.73
C ILE A 69 -16.17 -4.20 12.16
N GLU A 70 -16.13 -5.13 13.12
CA GLU A 70 -16.35 -4.84 14.54
C GLU A 70 -15.30 -3.86 15.09
N VAL A 71 -14.01 -4.08 14.80
CA VAL A 71 -12.92 -3.19 15.22
C VAL A 71 -13.09 -1.79 14.61
N VAL A 72 -13.44 -1.69 13.34
CA VAL A 72 -13.68 -0.39 12.67
C VAL A 72 -14.87 0.35 13.30
N GLN A 73 -15.94 -0.37 13.64
CA GLN A 73 -17.09 0.21 14.34
C GLN A 73 -16.69 0.77 15.72
N ASN A 74 -15.89 0.03 16.49
CA ASN A 74 -15.39 0.48 17.79
C ASN A 74 -14.49 1.73 17.67
N VAL A 75 -13.62 1.79 16.65
CA VAL A 75 -12.82 3.00 16.41
C VAL A 75 -13.70 4.18 15.99
N LYS A 76 -14.71 3.93 15.16
CA LYS A 76 -15.66 4.96 14.73
C LYS A 76 -16.46 5.53 15.90
N THR A 77 -16.90 4.69 16.84
CA THR A 77 -17.56 5.16 18.06
C THR A 77 -16.60 6.02 18.88
N LEU A 78 -15.38 5.57 19.16
CA LEU A 78 -14.35 6.35 19.90
C LEU A 78 -14.08 7.73 19.29
N ILE A 79 -13.94 7.81 17.96
CA ILE A 79 -13.75 9.08 17.25
C ILE A 79 -15.00 9.97 17.40
N SER A 80 -16.19 9.39 17.30
CA SER A 80 -17.46 10.13 17.43
C SER A 80 -17.70 10.67 18.84
N THR A 81 -17.30 9.93 19.88
CA THR A 81 -17.38 10.41 21.28
C THR A 81 -16.31 11.46 21.59
N GLY A 82 -15.31 11.64 20.74
CA GLY A 82 -14.16 12.51 21.01
C GLY A 82 -13.24 11.96 22.10
N ALA A 83 -13.32 10.66 22.39
CA ALA A 83 -12.53 10.00 23.43
C ALA A 83 -11.11 9.67 22.91
N TYR A 84 -10.45 10.68 22.33
CA TYR A 84 -9.07 10.59 21.88
C TYR A 84 -8.26 11.69 22.54
N GLY A 85 -7.09 11.33 23.07
CA GLY A 85 -6.15 12.30 23.61
C GLY A 85 -5.45 13.13 22.52
N ARG A 86 -4.22 13.55 22.79
CA ARG A 86 -3.40 14.28 21.81
C ARG A 86 -3.12 13.39 20.59
N LEU A 87 -3.46 13.90 19.40
CA LEU A 87 -3.20 13.23 18.13
C LEU A 87 -1.80 13.55 17.59
N PHE A 88 -1.24 12.60 16.86
CA PHE A 88 -0.07 12.81 16.03
C PHE A 88 -0.33 12.36 14.60
N ALA A 89 0.35 12.96 13.65
CA ALA A 89 0.26 12.60 12.25
C ALA A 89 1.65 12.44 11.62
N VAL A 90 1.72 11.64 10.55
CA VAL A 90 2.87 11.58 9.66
C VAL A 90 2.47 12.22 8.34
N VAL A 91 3.07 13.37 8.04
CA VAL A 91 2.78 14.16 6.83
C VAL A 91 3.94 14.08 5.87
N HIS A 92 3.64 13.95 4.57
CA HIS A 92 4.65 14.04 3.52
C HIS A 92 4.62 15.45 2.91
N PHE A 93 5.64 16.24 3.25
CA PHE A 93 5.76 17.62 2.83
C PHE A 93 7.20 17.94 2.41
N ALA A 94 7.37 18.72 1.35
CA ALA A 94 8.68 19.04 0.77
C ALA A 94 9.57 17.80 0.52
N SER A 95 8.99 16.74 -0.05
CA SER A 95 9.69 15.47 -0.36
C SER A 95 10.27 14.72 0.84
N ARG A 96 9.81 15.04 2.05
CA ARG A 96 10.23 14.41 3.32
C ARG A 96 8.99 14.07 4.15
N GLN A 97 9.12 13.06 4.99
CA GLN A 97 8.09 12.70 5.96
C GLN A 97 8.40 13.35 7.30
N TRP A 98 7.37 13.92 7.93
CA TRP A 98 7.47 14.60 9.22
C TRP A 98 6.48 13.96 10.18
N LYS A 99 6.98 13.55 11.35
CA LYS A 99 6.12 13.22 12.49
C LYS A 99 5.76 14.54 13.18
N VAL A 100 4.48 14.84 13.25
CA VAL A 100 3.98 16.10 13.78
C VAL A 100 2.88 15.87 14.81
N THR A 101 2.85 16.72 15.82
CA THR A 101 1.73 16.87 16.75
C THR A 101 1.21 18.31 16.71
N SER A 102 0.07 18.56 17.36
CA SER A 102 -0.44 19.93 17.52
C SER A 102 0.60 20.82 18.18
N GLU A 103 0.72 22.06 17.70
CA GLU A 103 1.63 23.11 18.17
C GLU A 103 3.13 22.91 17.88
N ASP A 104 3.51 21.84 17.19
CA ASP A 104 4.91 21.61 16.83
C ASP A 104 5.40 22.57 15.75
N LEU A 105 6.71 22.86 15.79
CA LEU A 105 7.42 23.61 14.76
C LEU A 105 8.19 22.66 13.84
N ILE A 106 8.02 22.84 12.53
CA ILE A 106 8.78 22.12 11.51
C ILE A 106 9.55 23.12 10.65
N LEU A 107 10.83 22.83 10.40
CA LEU A 107 11.68 23.62 9.53
C LEU A 107 11.77 22.96 8.17
N ILE A 108 11.41 23.69 7.12
CA ILE A 108 11.42 23.22 5.74
C ILE A 108 12.49 23.96 4.95
N GLU A 109 13.34 23.20 4.26
CA GLU A 109 14.48 23.73 3.48
C GLU A 109 14.07 24.16 2.05
N ASN A 110 12.88 24.72 1.90
CA ASN A 110 12.34 25.21 0.62
C ASN A 110 11.64 26.57 0.79
N HIS A 111 11.57 27.33 -0.30
CA HIS A 111 10.72 28.50 -0.40
C HIS A 111 9.26 28.08 -0.63
N ILE A 112 8.35 28.61 0.19
CA ILE A 112 6.90 28.42 0.06
C ILE A 112 6.28 29.73 -0.42
N GLU A 113 5.36 29.66 -1.38
CA GLU A 113 4.70 30.84 -2.00
C GLU A 113 3.68 31.53 -1.08
N ALA A 114 3.38 30.98 0.10
CA ALA A 114 2.47 31.57 1.10
C ALA A 114 3.21 32.58 2.00
N ASP A 115 2.54 33.64 2.44
CA ASP A 115 3.12 34.69 3.26
C ASP A 115 3.21 34.30 4.75
N CYS A 116 4.00 35.04 5.53
CA CYS A 116 4.08 34.83 6.97
C CYS A 116 2.71 35.15 7.60
N GLY A 117 2.17 34.20 8.36
CA GLY A 117 0.83 34.26 8.95
C GLY A 117 -0.24 33.47 8.18
N ASP A 118 0.04 33.05 6.95
CA ASP A 118 -0.93 32.29 6.15
C ASP A 118 -1.14 30.88 6.70
N ARG A 119 -2.38 30.41 6.57
CA ARG A 119 -2.79 29.05 6.92
C ARG A 119 -2.72 28.15 5.70
N ILE A 120 -1.99 27.05 5.83
CA ILE A 120 -1.80 26.03 4.79
C ILE A 120 -2.40 24.72 5.30
N ARG A 121 -3.20 24.08 4.45
CA ARG A 121 -3.68 22.71 4.70
C ARG A 121 -2.70 21.70 4.14
N LEU A 122 -2.20 20.79 4.97
CA LEU A 122 -1.32 19.70 4.52
C LEU A 122 -2.18 18.53 4.01
N GLU A 123 -2.23 18.34 2.69
CA GLU A 123 -3.08 17.33 2.07
C GLU A 123 -2.54 15.90 2.20
N LYS A 124 -1.22 15.73 2.16
CA LYS A 124 -0.58 14.40 2.09
C LYS A 124 -0.29 13.88 3.49
N VAL A 125 -1.31 13.26 4.10
CA VAL A 125 -1.20 12.57 5.39
C VAL A 125 -1.13 11.06 5.17
N LEU A 126 -0.15 10.41 5.77
CA LEU A 126 0.10 8.97 5.62
C LEU A 126 -0.51 8.19 6.78
N LEU A 127 -0.39 8.74 7.99
CA LEU A 127 -0.78 8.09 9.23
C LEU A 127 -1.30 9.14 10.21
N VAL A 128 -2.32 8.77 10.98
CA VAL A 128 -2.75 9.51 12.17
C VAL A 128 -2.90 8.54 13.33
N GLY A 129 -2.44 8.91 14.52
CA GLY A 129 -2.54 8.09 15.71
C GLY A 129 -3.06 8.88 16.90
N GLY A 130 -3.89 8.21 17.70
CA GLY A 130 -4.25 8.58 19.05
C GLY A 130 -3.57 7.66 20.07
N GLY A 131 -4.02 7.71 21.32
CA GLY A 131 -3.53 6.80 22.37
C GLY A 131 -3.90 5.34 22.11
N ASP A 132 -5.15 5.11 21.69
CA ASP A 132 -5.73 3.75 21.63
C ASP A 132 -5.88 3.21 20.20
N PHE A 133 -5.74 4.07 19.18
CA PHE A 133 -5.92 3.68 17.78
C PHE A 133 -4.92 4.37 16.85
N THR A 134 -4.69 3.75 15.70
CA THR A 134 -3.89 4.30 14.60
C THR A 134 -4.57 4.03 13.27
N LEU A 135 -4.69 5.08 12.45
CA LEU A 135 -5.22 5.04 11.09
C LEU A 135 -4.04 5.13 10.12
N ILE A 136 -3.90 4.11 9.27
CA ILE A 136 -2.79 4.00 8.31
C ILE A 136 -3.36 4.04 6.88
N GLY A 137 -2.84 4.96 6.08
CA GLY A 137 -3.22 5.13 4.68
C GLY A 137 -2.62 4.05 3.76
N ARG A 138 -3.22 3.91 2.57
CA ARG A 138 -2.73 3.02 1.51
C ARG A 138 -2.62 3.79 0.17
N PRO A 139 -1.54 4.56 -0.08
CA PRO A 139 -0.49 5.00 0.85
C PRO A 139 -0.87 6.27 1.64
N LEU A 140 -1.90 7.01 1.22
CA LEU A 140 -2.38 8.22 1.87
C LEU A 140 -3.74 7.98 2.54
N LEU A 141 -4.07 8.78 3.55
CA LEU A 141 -5.41 8.86 4.12
C LEU A 141 -6.30 9.76 3.26
N GLY A 142 -7.62 9.51 3.31
CA GLY A 142 -8.60 10.33 2.61
C GLY A 142 -8.61 11.78 3.11
N ARG A 143 -8.82 12.72 2.19
CA ARG A 143 -8.89 14.17 2.50
C ARG A 143 -10.05 14.50 3.45
N ASP A 144 -11.12 13.73 3.38
CA ASP A 144 -12.32 13.95 4.19
C ASP A 144 -12.16 13.39 5.61
N LEU A 145 -11.24 12.44 5.79
CA LEU A 145 -10.98 11.79 7.06
C LEU A 145 -10.09 12.63 7.98
N VAL A 146 -9.09 13.31 7.41
CA VAL A 146 -8.08 14.04 8.19
C VAL A 146 -7.86 15.44 7.64
N ARG A 147 -7.80 16.41 8.56
CA ARG A 147 -7.42 17.79 8.27
C ARG A 147 -6.25 18.20 9.17
N VAL A 148 -5.09 18.46 8.56
CA VAL A 148 -3.92 19.03 9.24
C VAL A 148 -3.73 20.45 8.75
N GLU A 149 -3.83 21.41 9.67
CA GLU A 149 -3.59 22.83 9.39
C GLU A 149 -2.24 23.27 9.95
N ALA A 150 -1.52 24.05 9.17
CA ALA A 150 -0.26 24.65 9.56
C ALA A 150 -0.26 26.16 9.27
N THR A 151 0.51 26.94 10.02
CA THR A 151 0.75 28.35 9.77
C THR A 151 2.20 28.60 9.44
N VAL A 152 2.46 29.50 8.50
CA VAL A 152 3.82 30.00 8.24
C VAL A 152 4.17 31.00 9.33
N ILE A 153 5.22 30.74 10.11
CA ILE A 153 5.67 31.69 11.13
C ILE A 153 6.70 32.64 10.54
N GLU A 154 7.77 32.08 10.01
CA GLU A 154 8.91 32.85 9.53
C GLU A 154 9.52 32.23 8.28
N LYS A 155 10.09 33.10 7.45
CA LYS A 155 10.95 32.75 6.33
C LYS A 155 12.34 33.28 6.66
N THR A 156 13.29 32.37 6.77
CA THR A 156 14.67 32.67 7.18
C THR A 156 15.65 32.08 6.17
N GLU A 157 16.91 32.45 6.29
CA GLU A 157 18.00 31.85 5.53
C GLU A 157 18.79 30.91 6.43
N SER A 158 19.28 29.80 5.86
CA SER A 158 20.13 28.88 6.60
C SER A 158 21.45 29.54 6.99
N TRP A 159 22.10 29.02 8.01
CA TRP A 159 23.50 29.36 8.27
C TRP A 159 24.37 29.13 7.01
N PRO A 160 25.37 29.97 6.76
CA PRO A 160 26.19 29.90 5.54
C PRO A 160 27.03 28.62 5.52
N LYS A 161 26.64 27.67 4.67
CA LYS A 161 27.32 26.39 4.52
C LYS A 161 28.47 26.51 3.53
N ILE A 162 29.70 26.28 4.00
CA ILE A 162 30.90 26.38 3.18
C ILE A 162 31.17 25.06 2.45
N HIS A 163 31.06 25.07 1.12
CA HIS A 163 31.53 24.01 0.23
C HIS A 163 32.95 24.30 -0.25
N PHE A 164 33.92 23.64 0.36
CA PHE A 164 35.33 23.73 -0.02
C PHE A 164 35.76 22.52 -0.85
N ARG A 165 36.37 22.75 -2.01
CA ARG A 165 36.94 21.70 -2.87
C ARG A 165 38.42 21.95 -3.08
N PHE A 166 39.24 20.93 -2.84
CA PHE A 166 40.68 21.01 -2.97
C PHE A 166 41.23 19.76 -3.68
N LYS A 167 42.17 19.96 -4.63
CA LYS A 167 42.96 18.85 -5.21
C LYS A 167 44.45 19.15 -5.03
N ARG A 168 45.15 18.21 -4.37
CA ARG A 168 46.59 18.31 -4.07
C ARG A 168 47.42 18.43 -5.36
N ARG A 169 48.42 19.31 -5.35
CA ARG A 169 49.40 19.53 -6.46
C ARG A 169 48.76 19.91 -7.82
N LYS A 170 47.47 20.22 -7.88
CA LYS A 170 46.78 20.65 -9.11
C LYS A 170 46.37 22.12 -9.10
N ARG A 171 46.88 22.92 -8.14
CA ARG A 171 46.49 24.32 -7.90
C ARG A 171 44.96 24.53 -7.91
N TYR A 172 44.20 23.50 -7.54
CA TYR A 172 42.75 23.53 -7.57
C TYR A 172 42.26 23.67 -6.13
N ARG A 173 41.74 24.87 -5.83
CA ARG A 173 41.12 25.23 -4.56
C ARG A 173 39.94 26.14 -4.86
N ARG A 174 38.72 25.71 -4.52
CA ARG A 174 37.48 26.48 -4.75
C ARG A 174 36.66 26.47 -3.46
N THR A 175 36.18 27.63 -3.06
CA THR A 175 35.27 27.80 -1.93
C THR A 175 33.97 28.37 -2.46
N ARG A 176 32.84 27.76 -2.13
CA ARG A 176 31.50 28.28 -2.41
C ARG A 176 30.74 28.34 -1.09
N ILE A 177 30.08 29.46 -0.82
CA ILE A 177 29.18 29.59 0.32
C ILE A 177 27.77 29.36 -0.21
N ASN A 178 27.05 28.43 0.41
CA ASN A 178 25.65 28.14 0.10
C ASN A 178 24.79 28.58 1.28
N VAL A 179 23.82 29.42 0.99
CA VAL A 179 22.77 29.84 1.92
C VAL A 179 21.46 29.37 1.31
N GLN A 180 20.68 28.59 2.05
CA GLN A 180 19.44 27.99 1.58
C GLN A 180 18.26 28.72 2.22
N PRO A 181 17.22 29.12 1.47
CA PRO A 181 16.00 29.62 2.07
C PRO A 181 15.30 28.52 2.88
N GLN A 182 14.85 28.89 4.07
CA GLN A 182 14.17 28.03 5.03
C GLN A 182 12.85 28.66 5.43
N THR A 183 11.83 27.84 5.63
CA THR A 183 10.52 28.29 6.11
C THR A 183 10.17 27.49 7.36
N VAL A 184 9.74 28.16 8.42
CA VAL A 184 9.26 27.53 9.64
C VAL A 184 7.75 27.50 9.63
N LEU A 185 7.18 26.31 9.70
CA LEU A 185 5.74 26.11 9.86
C LEU A 185 5.44 25.67 11.29
N ARG A 186 4.32 26.15 11.82
CA ARG A 186 3.71 25.64 13.04
C ARG A 186 2.47 24.84 12.71
N ILE A 187 2.36 23.65 13.28
CA ILE A 187 1.16 22.84 13.16
C ILE A 187 0.13 23.40 14.13
N ASN A 188 -1.03 23.82 13.63
CA ASN A 188 -2.10 24.37 14.45
C ASN A 188 -2.92 23.23 15.06
N THR A 189 -3.60 22.49 14.20
CA THR A 189 -4.56 21.45 14.60
C THR A 189 -4.45 20.24 13.69
N ILE A 190 -4.76 19.08 14.28
CA ILE A 190 -4.91 17.80 13.59
C ILE A 190 -6.32 17.33 13.94
N GLU A 191 -7.22 17.38 12.97
CA GLU A 191 -8.63 17.01 13.13
C GLU A 191 -8.93 15.72 12.36
N ILE A 192 -9.77 14.87 12.95
CA ILE A 192 -10.23 13.61 12.36
C ILE A 192 -11.76 13.65 12.27
N ALA A 193 -12.31 13.29 11.12
CA ALA A 193 -13.74 13.11 10.92
C ALA A 193 -14.14 11.63 11.13
N PRO A 194 -15.38 11.32 11.57
CA PRO A 194 -15.86 9.95 11.74
C PRO A 194 -16.19 9.22 10.40
N ALA A 195 -15.59 9.65 9.29
CA ALA A 195 -15.84 9.13 7.94
C ALA A 195 -15.02 7.88 7.63
N LEU A 196 -15.13 6.86 8.50
CA LEU A 196 -14.59 5.52 8.25
C LEU A 196 -15.61 4.71 7.44
N ALA A 197 -15.13 4.19 6.30
CA ALA A 197 -15.84 3.29 5.39
C ALA A 197 -15.52 1.83 5.72
#